data_AF-A0A379XUA3-F1
#
_entry.id   AF-A0A379XUA3-F1
#
_cell.length_a   1.000
_cell.length_b   1.000
_cell.length_c   1.000
_cell.angle_alpha   90.00
_cell.angle_beta   90.00
_cell.angle_gamma   90.00
#
_symmetry.space_group_name_H-M   'P 1'
#
loop_
_entity.id
_entity.type
_entity.pdbx_description
1 polymer ?
#
loop_
_entity_poly.entity_id
_entity_poly.type
_entity_poly.pdbx_seq_one_letter_code
_entity_poly.pdbx_strand_id
1 'polypeptide(L)'
;MVGEIRDGDTAEIAIKAAQTGHLVLSTLHTNSTSETLIRLQQMGVARWMISSALTLVVAQRLVRKLCPHCKQRLSDPVVLSPNLWPSALPRWQASGCQHCYHGFYGRTALFEVLTVTPALRQLIASGASAQALEAHLQQTGIGTLFENGCHAVEQGMTSFEEILRVLGMAPMNVKQLWRWQGVNDKGQLEQDVVWVDNRLALIITLQHQRIMPLRIKRHGR
;
A
#
# COMPACT_ATOMS: atom_id res chain seq x y z
N MET A 1 -2.48 28.83 -6.83
CA MET A 1 -2.02 27.45 -7.13
C MET A 1 -0.51 27.48 -7.21
N VAL A 2 0.17 26.57 -6.52
CA VAL A 2 1.61 26.31 -6.68
C VAL A 2 1.71 25.05 -7.54
N GLY A 3 2.48 25.06 -8.62
CA GLY A 3 2.52 23.91 -9.54
C GLY A 3 3.02 22.64 -8.86
N GLU A 4 4.18 22.75 -8.20
CA GLU A 4 4.87 21.66 -7.52
C GLU A 4 5.70 22.22 -6.36
N ILE A 5 5.75 21.53 -5.23
CA ILE A 5 6.68 21.82 -4.12
C ILE A 5 7.89 20.90 -4.25
N ARG A 6 9.07 21.50 -4.51
CA ARG A 6 10.33 20.78 -4.69
C ARG A 6 11.31 20.93 -3.53
N ASP A 7 11.15 21.97 -2.74
CA ASP A 7 12.06 22.37 -1.66
C ASP A 7 11.28 22.89 -0.43
N GLY A 8 12.02 23.04 0.68
CA GLY A 8 11.48 23.48 1.97
C GLY A 8 10.96 24.91 1.96
N ASP A 9 11.67 25.83 1.29
CA ASP A 9 11.29 27.23 1.23
C ASP A 9 9.92 27.41 0.53
N THR A 10 9.74 26.74 -0.62
CA THR A 10 8.47 26.74 -1.35
C THR A 10 7.35 26.09 -0.52
N ALA A 11 7.65 24.99 0.17
CA ALA A 11 6.69 24.31 1.05
C ALA A 11 6.22 25.22 2.20
N GLU A 12 7.16 25.93 2.84
CA GLU A 12 6.88 26.81 3.96
C GLU A 12 6.04 28.02 3.53
N ILE A 13 6.37 28.66 2.40
CA ILE A 13 5.59 29.78 1.85
C ILE A 13 4.16 29.33 1.50
N ALA A 14 4.02 28.17 0.84
CA ALA A 14 2.72 27.63 0.47
C ALA A 14 1.83 27.35 1.69
N ILE A 15 2.41 26.79 2.76
CA ILE A 15 1.69 26.48 3.99
C ILE A 15 1.33 27.75 4.76
N LYS A 16 2.21 28.74 4.85
CA LYS A 16 1.89 30.04 5.47
C LYS A 16 0.76 30.74 4.73
N ALA A 17 0.78 30.74 3.39
CA ALA A 17 -0.32 31.28 2.60
C ALA A 17 -1.66 30.58 2.93
N ALA A 18 -1.65 29.25 3.08
CA ALA A 18 -2.83 28.49 3.49
C ALA A 18 -3.30 28.84 4.91
N GLN A 19 -2.39 29.03 5.87
CA GLN A 19 -2.73 29.45 7.25
C GLN A 19 -3.38 30.83 7.31
N THR A 20 -3.03 31.73 6.39
CA THR A 20 -3.66 33.06 6.28
C THR A 20 -5.03 33.04 5.59
N GLY A 21 -5.59 31.86 5.29
CA GLY A 21 -6.94 31.69 4.76
C GLY A 21 -7.05 31.53 3.25
N HIS A 22 -5.92 31.43 2.53
CA HIS A 22 -5.94 31.16 1.09
C HIS A 22 -6.13 29.67 0.80
N LEU A 23 -6.94 29.34 -0.21
CA LEU A 23 -6.96 27.98 -0.75
C LEU A 23 -5.70 27.75 -1.59
N VAL A 24 -4.81 26.88 -1.10
CA VAL A 24 -3.58 26.52 -1.79
C VAL A 24 -3.68 25.08 -2.29
N LEU A 25 -3.51 24.91 -3.60
CA LEU A 25 -3.35 23.63 -4.27
C LEU A 25 -1.91 23.51 -4.73
N SER A 26 -1.29 22.37 -4.47
CA SER A 26 0.06 22.03 -4.92
C SER A 26 0.24 20.53 -5.11
N THR A 27 1.35 20.15 -5.77
CA THR A 27 1.71 18.75 -6.01
C THR A 27 3.06 18.41 -5.39
N LEU A 28 3.20 17.16 -4.94
CA LEU A 28 4.44 16.57 -4.45
C LEU A 28 4.63 15.20 -5.10
N HIS A 29 5.88 14.78 -5.29
CA HIS A 29 6.21 13.44 -5.77
C HIS A 29 6.41 12.47 -4.59
N THR A 30 5.33 11.78 -4.23
CA THR A 30 5.29 10.74 -3.19
C THR A 30 4.51 9.51 -3.66
N ASN A 31 4.61 8.39 -2.96
CA ASN A 31 3.91 7.16 -3.34
C ASN A 31 2.55 6.98 -2.65
N SER A 32 2.33 7.65 -1.52
CA SER A 32 1.10 7.57 -0.74
C SER A 32 0.76 8.90 -0.07
N THR A 33 -0.44 8.95 0.53
CA THR A 33 -0.85 10.11 1.31
C THR A 33 -0.03 10.23 2.61
N SER A 34 0.31 9.11 3.26
CA SER A 34 1.14 9.08 4.46
C SER A 34 2.59 9.55 4.19
N GLU A 35 3.20 9.10 3.09
CA GLU A 35 4.53 9.54 2.68
C GLU A 35 4.59 11.05 2.40
N THR A 36 3.49 11.66 1.97
CA THR A 36 3.40 13.11 1.76
C THR A 36 3.59 13.89 3.06
N LEU A 37 3.01 13.41 4.17
CA LEU A 37 3.19 14.03 5.48
C LEU A 37 4.66 13.94 5.92
N ILE A 38 5.28 12.78 5.74
CA ILE A 38 6.69 12.54 6.07
C ILE A 38 7.58 13.42 5.20
N ARG A 39 7.30 13.53 3.90
CA ARG A 39 8.10 14.33 2.96
C ARG A 39 8.08 15.81 3.31
N LEU A 40 6.93 16.37 3.68
CA LEU A 40 6.84 17.75 4.15
C LEU A 40 7.69 18.00 5.40
N GLN A 41 7.70 17.05 6.35
CA GLN A 41 8.56 17.14 7.54
C GLN A 41 10.05 17.05 7.18
N GLN A 42 10.42 16.15 6.26
CA GLN A 42 11.81 16.01 5.77
C GLN A 42 12.29 17.26 5.02
N MET A 43 11.38 18.01 4.41
CA MET A 43 11.67 19.32 3.80
C MET A 43 11.83 20.45 4.82
N GLY A 44 11.72 20.16 6.12
CA GLY A 44 11.91 21.15 7.19
C GLY A 44 10.63 21.87 7.62
N VAL A 45 9.47 21.53 7.06
CA VAL A 45 8.21 22.13 7.48
C VAL A 45 7.86 21.67 8.90
N ALA A 46 7.69 22.62 9.81
CA ALA A 46 7.32 22.33 11.18
C ALA A 46 5.96 21.62 11.26
N ARG A 47 5.87 20.60 12.12
CA ARG A 47 4.68 19.74 12.27
C ARG A 47 3.40 20.51 12.59
N TRP A 48 3.49 21.54 13.42
CA TRP A 48 2.35 22.39 13.77
C TRP A 48 1.84 23.19 12.56
N MET A 49 2.71 23.55 11.61
CA MET A 49 2.29 24.21 10.36
C MET A 49 1.51 23.25 9.47
N ILE A 50 2.00 22.01 9.32
CA ILE A 50 1.30 20.95 8.58
C ILE A 50 -0.07 20.68 9.21
N SER A 51 -0.10 20.46 10.53
CA SER A 51 -1.32 20.14 11.29
C SER A 51 -2.39 21.25 11.24
N SER A 52 -1.98 22.52 11.20
CA SER A 52 -2.92 23.66 11.15
C SER A 52 -3.47 23.93 9.75
N ALA A 53 -2.64 23.81 8.71
CA ALA A 53 -2.99 24.25 7.35
C ALA A 53 -3.47 23.13 6.42
N LEU A 54 -2.92 21.92 6.56
CA LEU A 54 -3.20 20.82 5.63
C LEU A 54 -4.62 20.30 5.85
N THR A 55 -5.39 20.22 4.77
CA THR A 55 -6.80 19.81 4.81
C THR A 55 -7.03 18.46 4.12
N LEU A 56 -6.38 18.23 2.98
CA LEU A 56 -6.57 17.04 2.15
C LEU A 56 -5.24 16.68 1.46
N VAL A 57 -4.95 15.40 1.38
CA VAL A 57 -3.90 14.85 0.51
C VAL A 57 -4.55 13.83 -0.42
N VAL A 58 -4.26 13.93 -1.71
CA VAL A 58 -4.71 12.96 -2.72
C VAL A 58 -3.48 12.34 -3.36
N ALA A 59 -3.29 11.04 -3.14
CA ALA A 59 -2.34 10.25 -3.93
C ALA A 59 -3.09 9.64 -5.11
N GLN A 60 -2.49 9.69 -6.30
CA GLN A 60 -3.10 9.17 -7.52
C GLN A 60 -2.10 8.36 -8.35
N ARG A 61 -2.62 7.33 -9.01
CA ARG A 61 -1.90 6.54 -10.01
C ARG A 61 -2.82 6.23 -11.18
N LEU A 62 -2.29 6.35 -12.40
CA LEU A 62 -3.03 5.98 -13.61
C LEU A 62 -2.69 4.55 -13.99
N VAL A 63 -3.70 3.71 -14.10
CA VAL A 63 -3.60 2.34 -14.60
C VAL A 63 -4.28 2.24 -15.96
N ARG A 64 -3.77 1.39 -16.84
CA ARG A 64 -4.39 1.14 -18.15
C ARG A 64 -5.71 0.42 -17.96
N LYS A 65 -6.72 0.79 -18.75
CA LYS A 65 -8.02 0.10 -18.75
C LYS A 65 -7.99 -1.09 -19.69
N LEU A 66 -8.49 -2.23 -19.25
CA LEU A 66 -8.68 -3.40 -20.09
C LEU A 66 -9.59 -3.05 -21.27
N CYS A 67 -9.21 -3.52 -22.46
CA CYS A 67 -10.01 -3.32 -23.66
C CYS A 67 -11.37 -4.02 -23.51
N PRO A 68 -12.50 -3.33 -23.73
CA PRO A 68 -13.82 -3.95 -23.59
C PRO A 68 -14.09 -5.02 -24.67
N HIS A 69 -13.40 -4.97 -25.81
CA HIS A 69 -13.60 -5.89 -26.94
C HIS A 69 -12.86 -7.22 -26.79
N CYS A 70 -11.75 -7.27 -26.05
CA CYS A 70 -10.89 -8.44 -26.01
C CYS A 70 -10.46 -8.86 -24.60
N LYS A 71 -10.95 -8.22 -23.54
CA LYS A 71 -10.67 -8.69 -22.17
C LYS A 71 -11.29 -10.07 -21.95
N GLN A 72 -10.53 -10.96 -21.34
CA GLN A 72 -10.98 -12.32 -21.04
C GLN A 72 -10.79 -12.61 -19.55
N ARG A 73 -11.79 -13.24 -18.92
CA ARG A 73 -11.67 -13.73 -17.55
C ARG A 73 -11.13 -15.16 -17.61
N LEU A 74 -10.00 -15.40 -16.97
CA LEU A 74 -9.43 -16.73 -16.83
C LEU A 74 -10.08 -17.47 -15.65
N SER A 75 -10.05 -18.81 -15.71
CA SER A 75 -10.67 -19.67 -14.69
C SER A 75 -9.87 -19.72 -13.39
N ASP A 76 -8.57 -19.47 -13.43
CA ASP A 76 -7.70 -19.44 -12.26
C ASP A 76 -7.70 -18.03 -11.62
N PRO A 77 -8.26 -17.84 -10.42
CA PRO A 77 -8.27 -16.54 -9.78
C PRO A 77 -6.88 -16.17 -9.22
N VAL A 78 -6.66 -14.88 -9.04
CA VAL A 78 -5.51 -14.38 -8.28
C VAL A 78 -5.83 -14.47 -6.79
N VAL A 79 -5.08 -15.30 -6.08
CA VAL A 79 -5.21 -15.46 -4.63
C VAL A 79 -4.11 -14.65 -3.93
N LEU A 80 -4.52 -13.75 -3.05
CA LEU A 80 -3.65 -12.92 -2.23
C LEU A 80 -3.66 -13.40 -0.78
N SER A 81 -2.68 -12.93 -0.01
CA SER A 81 -2.73 -13.08 1.45
C SER A 81 -3.97 -12.37 1.99
N PRO A 82 -4.73 -12.95 2.94
CA PRO A 82 -5.88 -12.30 3.56
C PRO A 82 -5.56 -10.94 4.20
N ASN A 83 -4.30 -10.70 4.58
CA ASN A 83 -3.83 -9.42 5.11
C ASN A 83 -3.70 -8.32 4.05
N LEU A 84 -3.64 -8.69 2.76
CA LEU A 84 -3.54 -7.76 1.64
C LEU A 84 -4.88 -7.55 0.96
N TRP A 85 -5.64 -8.62 0.80
CA TRP A 85 -6.99 -8.57 0.25
C TRP A 85 -7.79 -9.78 0.73
N PRO A 86 -9.04 -9.62 1.19
CA PRO A 86 -9.78 -10.68 1.86
C PRO A 86 -10.33 -11.75 0.90
N SER A 87 -10.45 -11.46 -0.39
CA SER A 87 -11.10 -12.33 -1.38
C SER A 87 -10.16 -12.72 -2.53
N ALA A 88 -10.54 -13.74 -3.29
CA ALA A 88 -9.84 -14.07 -4.53
C ALA A 88 -10.24 -13.08 -5.64
N LEU A 89 -9.26 -12.48 -6.31
CA LEU A 89 -9.50 -11.54 -7.39
C LEU A 89 -9.71 -12.28 -8.73
N PRO A 90 -10.63 -11.81 -9.59
CA PRO A 90 -10.72 -12.33 -10.96
C PRO A 90 -9.41 -12.09 -11.71
N ARG A 91 -8.90 -13.14 -12.38
CA ARG A 91 -7.78 -12.98 -13.31
C ARG A 91 -8.32 -12.51 -14.65
N TRP A 92 -7.93 -11.31 -15.05
CA TRP A 92 -8.22 -10.76 -16.36
C TRP A 92 -6.99 -10.81 -17.26
N GLN A 93 -7.18 -11.32 -18.47
CA GLN A 93 -6.16 -11.34 -19.50
C GLN A 93 -6.40 -10.25 -20.54
N ALA A 94 -5.33 -9.53 -20.89
CA ALA A 94 -5.29 -8.50 -21.91
C ALA A 94 -4.85 -9.14 -23.25
N SER A 95 -5.77 -9.81 -23.96
CA SER A 95 -5.43 -10.66 -25.11
C SER A 95 -5.01 -9.90 -26.39
N GLY A 96 -5.42 -8.63 -26.51
CA GLY A 96 -5.14 -7.80 -27.69
C GLY A 96 -6.13 -7.99 -28.84
N CYS A 97 -6.43 -6.91 -29.56
CA CYS A 97 -7.23 -6.91 -30.78
C CYS A 97 -6.99 -5.62 -31.58
N GLN A 98 -7.64 -5.48 -32.74
CA GLN A 98 -7.53 -4.30 -33.61
C GLN A 98 -8.02 -2.97 -33.00
N HIS A 99 -8.80 -3.01 -31.90
CA HIS A 99 -9.37 -1.82 -31.26
C HIS A 99 -8.54 -1.31 -30.08
N CYS A 100 -7.38 -1.91 -29.79
CA CYS A 100 -6.63 -1.60 -28.57
C CYS A 100 -5.12 -1.68 -28.76
N TYR A 101 -4.38 -1.19 -27.77
CA TYR A 101 -2.94 -1.32 -27.73
C TYR A 101 -2.56 -2.42 -26.74
N HIS A 102 -2.24 -3.60 -27.26
CA HIS A 102 -1.86 -4.79 -26.47
C HIS A 102 -2.86 -5.12 -25.34
N GLY A 103 -4.16 -5.10 -25.67
CA GLY A 103 -5.23 -5.50 -24.74
C GLY A 103 -5.73 -4.39 -23.81
N PHE A 104 -5.25 -3.15 -23.97
CA PHE A 104 -5.68 -1.99 -23.18
C PHE A 104 -6.21 -0.85 -24.05
N TYR A 105 -7.24 -0.15 -23.57
CA TYR A 105 -7.82 1.02 -24.23
C TYR A 105 -8.18 2.10 -23.20
N GLY A 106 -7.37 3.16 -23.16
CA GLY A 106 -7.51 4.26 -22.19
C GLY A 106 -6.90 3.97 -20.82
N ARG A 107 -7.17 4.86 -19.87
CA ARG A 107 -6.65 4.80 -18.50
C ARG A 107 -7.76 5.11 -17.49
N THR A 108 -7.59 4.62 -16.27
CA THR A 108 -8.41 5.01 -15.11
C THR A 108 -7.48 5.41 -13.98
N ALA A 109 -7.93 6.33 -13.15
CA ALA A 109 -7.20 6.73 -11.97
C ALA A 109 -7.59 5.85 -10.78
N LEU A 110 -6.59 5.47 -10.00
CA LEU A 110 -6.73 4.98 -8.64
C LEU A 110 -6.43 6.15 -7.72
N PHE A 111 -7.24 6.32 -6.69
CA PHE A 111 -7.12 7.40 -5.73
C PHE A 111 -6.98 6.85 -4.32
N GLU A 112 -6.13 7.48 -3.54
CA GLU A 112 -6.09 7.37 -2.09
C GLU A 112 -6.27 8.78 -1.55
N VAL A 113 -7.30 8.98 -0.75
CA VAL A 113 -7.77 10.31 -0.35
C VAL A 113 -7.73 10.41 1.17
N LEU A 114 -6.78 11.19 1.66
CA LEU A 114 -6.56 11.42 3.08
C LEU A 114 -7.09 12.78 3.48
N THR A 115 -8.18 12.77 4.26
CA THR A 115 -8.72 13.97 4.89
C THR A 115 -8.07 14.19 6.25
N VAL A 116 -7.62 15.41 6.52
CA VAL A 116 -6.95 15.77 7.78
C VAL A 116 -7.97 16.05 8.89
N THR A 117 -8.36 14.98 9.59
CA THR A 117 -9.29 15.01 10.73
C THR A 117 -8.66 15.60 11.99
N PRO A 118 -9.45 16.04 13.00
CA PRO A 118 -8.90 16.52 14.27
C PRO A 118 -7.96 15.52 14.97
N ALA A 119 -8.27 14.23 14.93
CA ALA A 119 -7.40 13.18 15.49
C ALA A 119 -6.06 13.10 14.74
N LEU A 120 -6.10 13.12 13.40
CA LEU A 120 -4.89 13.11 12.59
C LEU A 120 -4.04 14.38 12.79
N ARG A 121 -4.68 15.54 12.96
CA ARG A 121 -3.99 16.79 13.30
C ARG A 121 -3.17 16.66 14.58
N GLN A 122 -3.72 16.03 15.62
CA GLN A 122 -3.00 15.78 16.87
C GLN A 122 -1.82 14.83 16.66
N LEU A 123 -1.99 13.75 15.89
CA LEU A 123 -0.90 12.81 15.57
C LEU A 123 0.24 13.47 14.79
N ILE A 124 -0.09 14.33 13.83
CA ILE A 124 0.89 15.10 13.07
C ILE A 124 1.64 16.04 14.02
N ALA A 125 0.92 16.80 14.85
CA ALA A 125 1.50 17.78 15.76
C ALA A 125 2.41 17.13 16.82
N SER A 126 2.04 15.97 17.35
CA SER A 126 2.84 15.22 18.34
C SER A 126 4.07 14.54 17.74
N GLY A 127 4.18 14.47 16.40
CA GLY A 127 5.29 13.81 15.73
C GLY A 127 5.20 12.28 15.79
N ALA A 128 3.99 11.73 15.68
CA ALA A 128 3.77 10.30 15.57
C ALA A 128 4.66 9.67 14.48
N SER A 129 5.12 8.44 14.71
CA SER A 129 5.91 7.70 13.72
C SER A 129 5.06 7.38 12.47
N ALA A 130 5.74 7.12 11.35
CA ALA A 130 5.09 6.66 10.11
C ALA A 130 4.16 5.46 10.35
N GLN A 131 4.63 4.49 11.13
CA GLN A 131 3.87 3.30 11.51
C GLN A 131 2.62 3.63 12.33
N ALA A 132 2.72 4.59 13.27
CA ALA A 132 1.58 5.01 14.08
C ALA A 132 0.53 5.76 13.23
N LEU A 133 0.98 6.59 12.28
CA LEU A 133 0.09 7.22 11.30
C LEU A 133 -0.61 6.18 10.45
N GLU A 134 0.12 5.23 9.86
CA GLU A 134 -0.45 4.16 9.03
C GLU A 134 -1.46 3.30 9.80
N ALA A 135 -1.14 2.92 11.03
CA ALA A 135 -2.05 2.16 11.88
C ALA A 135 -3.35 2.94 12.18
N HIS A 136 -3.26 4.26 12.37
CA HIS A 136 -4.45 5.11 12.50
C HIS A 136 -5.25 5.15 11.20
N LEU A 137 -4.60 5.33 10.04
CA LEU A 137 -5.28 5.40 8.74
C LEU A 137 -5.99 4.09 8.40
N GLN A 138 -5.41 2.93 8.73
CA GLN A 138 -6.05 1.63 8.55
C GLN A 138 -7.39 1.51 9.30
N GLN A 139 -7.52 2.17 10.46
CA GLN A 139 -8.76 2.16 11.25
C GLN A 139 -9.84 3.09 10.68
N THR A 140 -9.46 4.06 9.84
CA THR A 140 -10.40 5.04 9.27
C THR A 140 -11.14 4.54 8.04
N GLY A 141 -10.77 3.37 7.52
CA GLY A 141 -11.38 2.81 6.29
C GLY A 141 -11.00 3.57 5.02
N ILE A 142 -9.94 4.39 5.06
CA ILE A 142 -9.41 5.03 3.85
C ILE A 142 -8.77 3.94 2.99
N GLY A 143 -9.37 3.69 1.82
CA GLY A 143 -8.80 2.77 0.85
C GLY A 143 -7.46 3.28 0.31
N THR A 144 -6.43 2.46 0.42
CA THR A 144 -5.12 2.66 -0.18
C THR A 144 -5.19 2.58 -1.71
N LEU A 145 -4.14 3.04 -2.40
CA LEU A 145 -4.04 2.85 -3.86
C LEU A 145 -4.13 1.36 -4.26
N PHE A 146 -3.58 0.45 -3.44
CA PHE A 146 -3.62 -0.98 -3.71
C PHE A 146 -5.03 -1.55 -3.57
N GLU A 147 -5.73 -1.24 -2.48
CA GLU A 147 -7.11 -1.70 -2.25
C GLU A 147 -8.08 -1.17 -3.32
N ASN A 148 -7.96 0.11 -3.68
CA ASN A 148 -8.72 0.67 -4.80
C ASN A 148 -8.34 0.01 -6.14
N GLY A 149 -7.08 -0.40 -6.31
CA GLY A 149 -6.63 -1.23 -7.42
C GLY A 149 -7.30 -2.61 -7.45
N CYS A 150 -7.37 -3.29 -6.31
CA CYS A 150 -8.06 -4.57 -6.16
C CYS A 150 -9.54 -4.44 -6.53
N HIS A 151 -10.25 -3.43 -6.03
CA HIS A 151 -11.62 -3.14 -6.43
C HIS A 151 -11.76 -2.89 -7.94
N ALA A 152 -10.82 -2.18 -8.57
CA ALA A 152 -10.83 -1.96 -10.02
C ALA A 152 -10.63 -3.28 -10.82
N VAL A 153 -9.89 -4.24 -10.26
CA VAL A 153 -9.73 -5.59 -10.82
C VAL A 153 -11.03 -6.41 -10.67
N GLU A 154 -11.69 -6.34 -9.50
CA GLU A 154 -13.00 -6.99 -9.28
C GLU A 154 -14.03 -6.53 -10.31
N GLN A 155 -14.03 -5.23 -10.62
CA GLN A 155 -14.91 -4.61 -11.61
C GLN A 155 -14.48 -4.87 -13.07
N GLY A 156 -13.34 -5.53 -13.29
CA GLY A 156 -12.79 -5.80 -14.62
C GLY A 156 -12.45 -4.55 -15.42
N MET A 157 -12.07 -3.47 -14.72
CA MET A 157 -11.58 -2.24 -15.33
C MET A 157 -10.10 -2.33 -15.70
N THR A 158 -9.30 -3.03 -14.89
CA THR A 158 -7.86 -3.25 -15.08
C THR A 158 -7.49 -4.69 -14.72
N SER A 159 -6.26 -5.11 -14.99
CA SER A 159 -5.75 -6.42 -14.57
C SER A 159 -4.88 -6.31 -13.31
N PHE A 160 -4.70 -7.43 -12.60
CA PHE A 160 -3.85 -7.44 -11.41
C PHE A 160 -2.38 -7.18 -11.75
N GLU A 161 -1.91 -7.67 -12.90
CA GLU A 161 -0.56 -7.41 -13.43
C GLU A 161 -0.33 -5.92 -13.68
N GLU A 162 -1.38 -5.21 -14.11
CA GLU A 162 -1.32 -3.77 -14.29
C GLU A 162 -1.22 -3.01 -12.96
N ILE A 163 -1.91 -3.48 -11.91
CA ILE A 163 -1.75 -2.94 -10.55
C ILE A 163 -0.30 -3.11 -10.09
N LEU A 164 0.26 -4.31 -10.22
CA LEU A 164 1.65 -4.60 -9.83
C LEU A 164 2.66 -3.78 -10.63
N ARG A 165 2.41 -3.54 -11.92
CA ARG A 165 3.28 -2.72 -12.77
C ARG A 165 3.34 -1.27 -12.31
N VAL A 166 2.23 -0.70 -11.86
CA VAL A 166 2.11 0.73 -11.54
C VAL A 166 2.43 1.04 -10.09
N LEU A 167 1.97 0.20 -9.16
CA LEU A 167 2.18 0.39 -7.72
C LEU A 167 3.43 -0.33 -7.21
N GLY A 168 4.02 -1.22 -8.01
CA GLY A 168 5.01 -2.17 -7.55
C GLY A 168 4.37 -3.31 -6.74
N MET A 169 5.20 -4.21 -6.21
CA MET A 169 4.74 -5.08 -5.13
C MET A 169 4.43 -4.20 -3.92
N ALA A 170 3.19 -4.24 -3.41
CA ALA A 170 2.79 -3.55 -2.19
C ALA A 170 3.88 -3.70 -1.11
N PRO A 171 4.27 -2.62 -0.40
CA PRO A 171 5.34 -2.71 0.56
C PRO A 171 4.97 -3.67 1.70
N MET A 172 5.86 -4.64 1.90
CA MET A 172 6.17 -5.40 3.12
C MET A 172 5.00 -5.97 3.94
N ASN A 173 4.57 -7.18 3.56
CA ASN A 173 4.51 -8.38 4.42
C ASN A 173 3.73 -9.47 3.69
N VAL A 174 4.30 -9.99 2.60
CA VAL A 174 3.85 -11.28 2.08
C VAL A 174 4.37 -12.33 3.05
N LYS A 175 3.56 -12.68 4.05
CA LYS A 175 3.79 -13.91 4.81
C LYS A 175 3.88 -15.04 3.80
N GLN A 176 5.01 -15.75 3.81
CA GLN A 176 5.23 -16.93 2.99
C GLN A 176 4.84 -18.15 3.84
N LEU A 177 4.33 -19.20 3.21
CA LEU A 177 4.07 -20.45 3.90
C LEU A 177 5.39 -21.19 4.08
N TRP A 178 5.78 -21.43 5.33
CA TRP A 178 6.96 -22.19 5.67
C TRP A 178 6.57 -23.48 6.38
N ARG A 179 7.19 -24.58 5.98
CA ARG A 179 7.17 -25.86 6.71
C ARG A 179 8.39 -25.93 7.60
N TRP A 180 8.20 -26.37 8.83
CA TRP A 180 9.30 -26.60 9.77
C TRP A 180 9.17 -27.95 10.45
N GLN A 181 10.30 -28.44 10.93
CA GLN A 181 10.41 -29.60 11.81
C GLN A 181 11.43 -29.27 12.90
N GLY A 182 11.09 -29.54 14.15
CA GLY A 182 11.90 -29.17 15.31
C GLY A 182 11.66 -30.10 16.50
N VAL A 183 12.37 -29.85 17.58
CA VAL A 183 12.25 -30.61 18.84
C VAL A 183 11.84 -29.64 19.95
N ASN A 184 10.79 -29.98 20.71
CA ASN A 184 10.34 -29.18 21.84
C ASN A 184 11.23 -29.40 23.09
N ASP A 185 10.95 -28.66 24.17
CA ASP A 185 11.68 -28.75 25.44
C ASP A 185 11.56 -30.10 26.17
N LYS A 186 10.62 -30.95 25.76
CA LYS A 186 10.46 -32.34 26.23
C LYS A 186 11.19 -33.37 25.36
N GLY A 187 11.96 -32.94 24.36
CA GLY A 187 12.68 -33.83 23.45
C GLY A 187 11.79 -34.50 22.40
N GLN A 188 10.55 -34.04 22.20
CA GLN A 188 9.61 -34.61 21.24
C GLN A 188 9.70 -33.88 19.90
N LEU A 189 9.64 -34.65 18.81
CA LEU A 189 9.62 -34.14 17.45
C LEU A 189 8.26 -33.51 17.12
N GLU A 190 8.30 -32.27 16.64
CA GLU A 190 7.14 -31.52 16.16
C GLU A 190 7.38 -31.00 14.73
N GLN A 191 6.30 -30.86 13.97
CA GLN A 191 6.34 -30.30 12.62
C GLN A 191 5.01 -29.62 12.29
N ASP A 192 5.07 -28.46 11.64
CA ASP A 192 3.87 -27.73 11.21
C ASP A 192 4.17 -26.78 10.05
N VAL A 193 3.12 -26.11 9.56
CA VAL A 193 3.15 -25.01 8.62
C VAL A 193 2.81 -23.69 9.29
N VAL A 194 3.54 -22.63 8.96
CA VAL A 194 3.23 -21.29 9.47
C VAL A 194 3.49 -20.21 8.43
N TRP A 195 2.64 -19.20 8.47
CA TRP A 195 2.72 -18.01 7.64
C TRP A 195 3.57 -16.95 8.35
N VAL A 196 4.77 -16.69 7.85
CA VAL A 196 5.67 -15.65 8.38
C VAL A 196 6.38 -14.88 7.27
N ASP A 197 6.80 -13.66 7.57
CA ASP A 197 7.34 -12.71 6.58
C ASP A 197 8.65 -13.21 5.95
N ASN A 198 9.49 -13.89 6.75
CA ASN A 198 10.76 -14.47 6.31
C ASN A 198 11.22 -15.60 7.26
N ARG A 199 12.34 -16.25 6.91
CA ARG A 199 12.91 -17.36 7.71
C ARG A 199 13.32 -16.95 9.13
N LEU A 200 13.78 -15.70 9.34
CA LEU A 200 14.17 -15.22 10.66
C LEU A 200 12.95 -15.08 11.58
N ALA A 201 11.83 -14.55 11.05
CA ALA A 201 10.56 -14.47 11.78
C ALA A 201 10.04 -15.85 12.22
N LEU A 202 10.23 -16.89 11.38
CA LEU A 202 9.94 -18.28 11.75
C LEU A 202 10.79 -18.74 12.94
N ILE A 203 12.11 -18.54 12.87
CA ILE A 203 13.04 -18.98 13.93
C ILE A 203 12.68 -18.32 15.26
N ILE A 204 12.38 -17.01 15.25
CA ILE A 204 11.96 -16.27 16.44
C ILE A 204 10.66 -16.84 17.02
N THR A 205 9.69 -17.18 16.16
CA THR A 205 8.41 -17.79 16.58
C THR A 205 8.63 -19.15 17.24
N LEU A 206 9.49 -20.00 16.65
CA LEU A 206 9.83 -21.30 17.22
C LEU A 206 10.59 -21.18 18.55
N GLN A 207 11.51 -20.21 18.67
CA GLN A 207 12.21 -19.93 19.92
C GLN A 207 11.25 -19.50 21.05
N HIS A 208 10.26 -18.65 20.75
CA HIS A 208 9.22 -18.29 21.72
C HIS A 208 8.38 -19.50 22.16
N GLN A 209 8.18 -20.47 21.28
CA GLN A 209 7.51 -21.74 21.58
C GLN A 209 8.43 -22.79 22.19
N ARG A 210 9.71 -22.45 22.47
CA ARG A 210 10.75 -23.35 22.97
C ARG A 210 11.01 -24.57 22.07
N ILE A 211 10.92 -24.35 20.76
CA ILE A 211 11.16 -25.37 19.74
C ILE A 211 12.52 -25.09 19.09
N MET A 212 13.41 -26.08 19.12
CA MET A 212 14.68 -26.04 18.40
C MET A 212 14.47 -26.49 16.95
N PRO A 213 14.67 -25.62 15.94
CA PRO A 213 14.42 -25.98 14.54
C PRO A 213 15.51 -26.93 14.01
N LEU A 214 15.09 -28.06 13.45
CA LEU A 214 15.95 -29.02 12.73
C LEU A 214 15.91 -28.80 11.22
N ARG A 215 14.73 -28.49 10.66
CA ARG A 215 14.53 -28.29 9.23
C ARG A 215 13.52 -27.19 8.98
N ILE A 216 13.84 -26.28 8.05
CA ILE A 216 12.94 -25.20 7.62
C ILE A 216 12.95 -25.14 6.10
N LYS A 217 11.77 -25.15 5.47
CA LYS A 217 11.59 -25.03 4.02
C LYS A 217 10.45 -24.08 3.68
N ARG A 218 10.59 -23.33 2.60
CA ARG A 218 9.49 -22.57 2.02
C ARG A 218 8.60 -23.52 1.22
N HIS A 219 7.28 -23.46 1.41
CA HIS A 219 6.34 -24.31 0.70
C HIS A 219 6.44 -24.06 -0.82
N GLY A 220 6.69 -25.11 -1.60
CA GLY A 220 6.89 -25.04 -3.06
C GLY A 220 8.36 -24.94 -3.53
N ARG A 221 9.35 -25.12 -2.63
CA ARG A 221 10.78 -25.31 -2.97
C ARG A 221 11.41 -26.44 -2.17
#